data_AF-A0A743T5Y2-F1
#
_entry.id   AF-A0A743T5Y2-F1
#
_cell.length_a   1.000
_cell.length_b   1.000
_cell.length_c   1.000
_cell.angle_alpha   90.00
_cell.angle_beta   90.00
_cell.angle_gamma   90.00
#
_symmetry.space_group_name_H-M   'P 1'
#
loop_
_entity.id
_entity.type
_entity.pdbx_description
1 polymer ?
#
loop_
_entity_poly.entity_id
_entity_poly.type
_entity_poly.pdbx_seq_one_letter_code
_entity_poly.pdbx_strand_id
1 'polypeptide(L)'
;MSQPPLPAVFTQTPSTLLPVAIDYPAALALRQMAMQHDDYPKYLLAPEVSALLHYVPDLHRRMLLATLWNTGARINEALALTRGDFSLAPPYPFVQLATLKQRAEKAARTAGR
;
A
#
# COMPACT_ATOMS: atom_id res chain seq x y z
N MET A 1 5.06 28.82 -33.39
CA MET A 1 5.27 27.36 -33.51
C MET A 1 5.76 26.87 -32.16
N SER A 2 4.85 26.30 -31.37
CA SER A 2 5.08 25.91 -29.97
C SER A 2 5.49 24.44 -29.94
N GLN A 3 6.72 24.18 -29.49
CA GLN A 3 7.30 22.83 -29.41
C GLN A 3 6.69 22.07 -28.22
N PRO A 4 6.33 20.78 -28.34
CA PRO A 4 5.79 20.00 -27.22
C PRO A 4 6.89 19.65 -26.21
N PRO A 5 6.58 19.53 -24.91
CA PRO A 5 7.55 19.10 -23.91
C PRO A 5 7.89 17.60 -24.11
N LEU A 6 9.19 17.29 -24.11
CA LEU A 6 9.72 15.93 -24.19
C LEU A 6 9.25 15.07 -23.00
N PRO A 7 9.14 13.74 -23.17
CA PRO A 7 8.74 12.83 -22.09
C PRO A 7 9.73 12.92 -20.92
N ALA A 8 9.19 13.01 -19.70
CA ALA A 8 9.97 13.00 -18.47
C ALA A 8 10.85 11.75 -18.45
N VAL A 9 12.17 11.97 -18.54
CA VAL A 9 13.17 10.92 -18.38
C VAL A 9 13.07 10.42 -16.94
N PHE A 10 12.63 9.18 -16.76
CA PHE A 10 12.73 8.48 -15.48
C PHE A 10 14.21 8.27 -15.18
N THR A 11 14.81 9.17 -14.42
CA THR A 11 16.14 8.95 -13.83
C THR A 11 16.02 7.81 -12.82
N GLN A 12 16.50 6.63 -13.19
CA GLN A 12 16.70 5.53 -12.25
C GLN A 12 17.74 5.98 -11.21
N THR A 13 17.29 6.41 -10.04
CA THR A 13 18.16 6.51 -8.86
C THR A 13 18.77 5.13 -8.60
N PRO A 14 20.09 5.02 -8.35
CA PRO A 14 20.75 3.74 -8.17
C PRO A 14 20.09 2.99 -7.00
N SER A 15 19.42 1.90 -7.33
CA SER A 15 18.80 1.00 -6.38
C SER A 15 19.88 0.49 -5.44
N THR A 16 19.74 0.77 -4.14
CA THR A 16 20.39 -0.05 -3.11
C THR A 16 20.05 -1.50 -3.44
N LEU A 17 21.07 -2.35 -3.62
CA LEU A 17 20.93 -3.75 -4.02
C LEU A 17 20.07 -4.51 -3.01
N LEU A 18 18.75 -4.48 -3.21
CA LEU A 18 17.83 -5.38 -2.57
C LEU A 18 18.15 -6.80 -3.10
N PRO A 19 18.10 -7.84 -2.26
CA PRO A 19 18.50 -9.20 -2.64
C PRO A 19 17.73 -9.78 -3.84
N VAL A 20 16.63 -9.15 -4.25
CA VAL A 20 15.88 -9.45 -5.47
C VAL A 20 15.55 -8.14 -6.18
N ALA A 21 16.05 -7.96 -7.40
CA ALA A 21 15.62 -6.89 -8.29
C ALA A 21 14.23 -7.24 -8.85
N ILE A 22 13.28 -6.32 -8.73
CA ILE A 22 11.94 -6.49 -9.29
C ILE A 22 12.00 -6.17 -10.79
N ASP A 23 11.65 -7.14 -11.65
CA ASP A 23 11.51 -6.94 -13.09
C ASP A 23 10.19 -6.21 -13.40
N TYR A 24 10.27 -4.88 -13.40
CA TYR A 24 9.13 -4.01 -13.68
C TYR A 24 8.58 -4.13 -15.11
N PRO A 25 9.40 -4.26 -16.17
CA PRO A 25 8.90 -4.57 -17.52
C PRO A 25 8.02 -5.83 -17.56
N ALA A 26 8.47 -6.92 -16.94
CA ALA A 26 7.68 -8.15 -16.88
C ALA A 26 6.37 -7.95 -16.10
N ALA A 27 6.42 -7.27 -14.96
CA ALA A 27 5.23 -6.97 -14.16
C ALA A 27 4.20 -6.12 -14.93
N LEU A 28 4.66 -5.16 -15.73
CA LEU A 28 3.80 -4.33 -16.58
C LEU A 28 3.12 -5.17 -17.67
N ALA A 29 3.85 -6.07 -18.33
CA ALA A 29 3.31 -6.96 -19.34
C ALA A 29 2.24 -7.90 -18.74
N LEU A 30 2.49 -8.48 -17.56
CA LEU A 30 1.52 -9.33 -16.87
C LEU A 30 0.24 -8.56 -16.51
N ARG A 31 0.36 -7.30 -16.09
CA ARG A 31 -0.81 -6.46 -15.83
C ARG A 31 -1.60 -6.17 -17.12
N GLN A 32 -0.92 -5.88 -18.23
CA GLN A 32 -1.58 -5.66 -19.52
C GLN A 32 -2.32 -6.91 -19.99
N MET A 33 -1.75 -8.10 -19.79
CA MET A 33 -2.43 -9.36 -20.05
C MET A 33 -3.64 -9.54 -19.13
N ALA A 34 -3.49 -9.30 -17.82
CA ALA A 34 -4.60 -9.38 -16.87
C ALA A 34 -5.73 -8.39 -17.21
N MET A 35 -5.42 -7.20 -17.73
CA MET A 35 -6.42 -6.22 -18.17
C MET A 35 -7.23 -6.65 -19.39
N GLN A 36 -6.76 -7.61 -20.18
CA GLN A 36 -7.52 -8.18 -21.30
C GLN A 36 -8.62 -9.14 -20.83
N HIS A 37 -8.58 -9.54 -19.56
CA HIS A 37 -9.54 -10.44 -18.95
C HIS A 37 -10.34 -9.70 -17.88
N ASP A 38 -11.65 -9.53 -18.10
CA ASP A 38 -12.53 -8.80 -17.18
C ASP A 38 -12.66 -9.47 -15.79
N ASP A 39 -12.34 -10.75 -15.67
CA ASP A 39 -12.41 -11.51 -14.41
C ASP A 39 -11.24 -11.26 -13.46
N TYR A 40 -10.17 -10.60 -13.91
CA TYR A 40 -8.99 -10.38 -13.08
C TYR A 40 -9.05 -9.04 -12.33
N PRO A 41 -8.61 -9.00 -11.06
CA PRO A 41 -8.61 -7.77 -10.29
C PRO A 41 -7.61 -6.78 -10.87
N LYS A 42 -8.01 -5.51 -10.90
CA LYS A 42 -7.13 -4.38 -11.26
C LYS A 42 -6.23 -4.07 -10.07
N TYR A 43 -4.92 -4.05 -10.28
CA TYR A 43 -3.92 -3.78 -9.25
C TYR A 43 -2.89 -2.76 -9.73
N LEU A 44 -2.24 -2.11 -8.76
CA LEU A 44 -1.18 -1.13 -8.98
C LEU A 44 0.19 -1.76 -8.75
N LEU A 45 1.19 -1.33 -9.52
CA LEU A 45 2.58 -1.71 -9.30
C LEU A 45 3.23 -0.84 -8.21
N ALA A 46 4.30 -1.33 -7.58
CA ALA A 46 5.05 -0.59 -6.55
C ALA A 46 5.44 0.86 -6.95
N PRO A 47 5.95 1.15 -8.15
CA PRO A 47 6.25 2.53 -8.57
C PRO A 47 4.99 3.39 -8.69
N GLU A 48 3.86 2.82 -9.06
CA GLU A 48 2.58 3.53 -9.18
C GLU A 48 2.00 3.86 -7.81
N VAL A 49 2.15 2.94 -6.84
CA VAL A 49 1.78 3.20 -5.44
C VAL A 49 2.68 4.28 -4.83
N SER A 50 3.98 4.27 -5.13
CA SER A 50 4.90 5.32 -4.70
C SER A 50 4.51 6.69 -5.29
N ALA A 51 4.20 6.73 -6.59
CA ALA A 51 3.69 7.94 -7.24
C ALA A 51 2.37 8.40 -6.62
N LEU A 52 1.43 7.48 -6.35
CA LEU A 52 0.16 7.79 -5.69
C LEU A 52 0.40 8.43 -4.32
N LEU A 53 1.28 7.86 -3.50
CA LEU A 53 1.62 8.43 -2.18
C LEU A 53 2.28 9.81 -2.28
N HIS A 54 3.06 10.06 -3.34
CA HIS A 54 3.67 11.36 -3.60
C HIS A 54 2.64 12.43 -3.97
N TYR A 55 1.63 12.08 -4.78
CA TYR A 55 0.60 13.01 -5.24
C TYR A 55 -0.55 13.25 -4.25
N VAL A 56 -0.59 12.55 -3.12
CA VAL A 56 -1.62 12.75 -2.08
C VAL A 56 -1.14 13.78 -1.05
N PRO A 57 -1.63 15.04 -1.11
CA PRO A 57 -1.17 16.09 -0.18
C PRO A 57 -1.78 15.92 1.22
N ASP A 58 -2.95 15.29 1.31
CA ASP A 58 -3.65 15.08 2.58
C ASP A 58 -2.95 14.00 3.43
N LEU A 59 -2.51 14.38 4.62
CA LEU A 59 -1.75 13.50 5.50
C LEU A 59 -2.56 12.27 5.92
N HIS A 60 -3.86 12.43 6.18
CA HIS A 60 -4.71 11.34 6.66
C HIS A 60 -4.89 10.27 5.57
N ARG A 61 -5.21 10.69 4.34
CA ARG A 61 -5.30 9.80 3.17
C ARG A 61 -3.96 9.14 2.85
N ARG A 62 -2.87 9.91 2.91
CA ARG A 62 -1.51 9.37 2.70
C ARG A 62 -1.18 8.31 3.74
N MET A 63 -1.51 8.55 5.01
CA MET A 63 -1.31 7.59 6.09
C MET A 63 -2.12 6.31 5.84
N LEU A 64 -3.41 6.43 5.51
CA LEU A 64 -4.27 5.28 5.21
C LEU A 64 -3.71 4.44 4.05
N LEU A 65 -3.35 5.07 2.93
CA LEU A 65 -2.77 4.39 1.77
C LEU A 65 -1.44 3.71 2.11
N ALA A 66 -0.58 4.40 2.86
CA ALA A 66 0.67 3.82 3.31
C ALA A 66 0.45 2.63 4.24
N THR A 67 -0.51 2.69 5.17
CA THR A 67 -0.85 1.56 6.04
C THR A 67 -1.38 0.38 5.23
N LEU A 68 -2.27 0.61 4.26
CA LEU A 68 -2.78 -0.44 3.37
C LEU A 68 -1.65 -1.11 2.57
N TRP A 69 -0.74 -0.31 2.00
CA TRP A 69 0.40 -0.83 1.24
C TRP A 69 1.38 -1.64 2.11
N ASN A 70 1.71 -1.16 3.31
CA ASN A 70 2.70 -1.81 4.19
C ASN A 70 2.15 -3.07 4.88
N THR A 71 0.83 -3.13 5.14
CA THR A 71 0.23 -4.22 5.95
C THR A 71 -0.66 -5.16 5.16
N GLY A 72 -1.13 -4.77 3.98
CA GLY A 72 -2.11 -5.54 3.20
C GLY A 72 -3.50 -5.63 3.85
N ALA A 73 -3.82 -4.77 4.81
CA ALA A 73 -5.10 -4.77 5.52
C ALA A 73 -6.30 -4.58 4.57
N ARG A 74 -7.45 -5.21 4.88
CA ARG A 74 -8.71 -4.85 4.22
C ARG A 74 -9.13 -3.45 4.67
N ILE A 75 -9.85 -2.71 3.81
CA ILE A 75 -10.26 -1.32 4.11
C ILE A 75 -11.02 -1.20 5.45
N ASN A 76 -11.95 -2.12 5.74
CA ASN A 76 -12.69 -2.11 7.00
C ASN A 76 -11.82 -2.44 8.22
N GLU A 77 -10.78 -3.26 8.03
CA GLU A 77 -9.84 -3.59 9.10
C GLU A 77 -8.99 -2.35 9.42
N ALA A 78 -8.48 -1.69 8.38
CA ALA A 78 -7.66 -0.48 8.44
C ALA A 78 -8.41 0.72 9.04
N LEU A 79 -9.66 0.95 8.66
CA LEU A 79 -10.46 2.08 9.15
C LEU A 79 -10.80 1.97 10.65
N ALA A 80 -10.86 0.76 11.18
CA ALA A 80 -11.10 0.56 12.61
C ALA A 80 -9.80 0.42 13.42
N LEU A 81 -8.62 0.63 12.81
CA LEU A 81 -7.37 0.74 13.53
C LEU A 81 -7.36 1.98 14.42
N THR A 82 -6.88 1.79 15.63
CA THR A 82 -6.68 2.84 16.62
C THR A 82 -5.20 2.99 16.91
N ARG A 83 -4.81 4.06 17.60
CA ARG A 83 -3.41 4.28 18.02
C ARG A 83 -2.82 3.08 18.78
N GLY A 84 -3.64 2.37 19.56
CA GLY A 84 -3.20 1.21 20.35
C GLY A 84 -2.86 -0.04 19.54
N ASP A 85 -3.25 -0.08 18.26
CA ASP A 85 -2.96 -1.21 17.37
C ASP A 85 -1.58 -1.08 16.67
N PHE A 86 -0.93 0.09 16.81
CA PHE A 86 0.39 0.37 16.26
C PHE A 86 1.46 0.25 17.34
N SER A 87 2.36 -0.72 17.18
CA SER A 87 3.60 -0.77 17.95
C SER A 87 4.71 -0.23 17.06
N LEU A 88 5.14 1.01 17.30
CA LEU A 88 6.22 1.66 16.57
C LEU A 88 7.56 1.56 17.31
N ALA A 89 7.65 0.70 18.32
CA ALA A 89 8.87 0.50 19.10
C ALA A 89 9.93 -0.24 18.25
N PRO A 90 11.19 0.21 18.25
CA PRO A 90 12.29 -0.56 17.70
C PRO A 90 12.43 -1.93 18.40
N PRO A 91 12.99 -2.96 17.75
CA PRO A 91 13.64 -2.98 16.43
C PRO A 91 12.70 -3.23 15.25
N TYR A 92 11.49 -3.74 15.49
CA TYR A 92 10.54 -4.12 14.44
C TYR A 92 9.17 -3.52 14.71
N PRO A 93 8.81 -2.41 14.04
CA PRO A 93 7.47 -1.85 14.15
C PRO A 93 6.45 -2.81 13.52
N PHE A 94 5.29 -2.97 14.16
CA PHE A 94 4.21 -3.82 13.65
C PHE A 94 2.83 -3.21 13.93
N VAL A 95 1.85 -3.70 13.18
CA VAL A 95 0.44 -3.30 13.30
C VAL A 95 -0.39 -4.56 13.55
N GLN A 96 -1.24 -4.52 14.58
CA GLN A 96 -2.14 -5.62 14.88
C GLN A 96 -3.48 -5.45 14.14
N LEU A 97 -3.70 -6.30 13.13
CA LEU A 97 -4.97 -6.34 12.39
C LEU A 97 -5.91 -7.33 13.07
N ALA A 98 -6.93 -6.82 13.75
CA ALA A 98 -8.00 -7.66 14.30
C ALA A 98 -9.11 -7.84 13.26
N THR A 99 -9.42 -9.09 12.94
CA THR A 99 -10.58 -9.40 12.10
C THR A 99 -11.88 -9.02 12.81
N LEU A 100 -12.96 -8.82 12.05
CA LEU A 100 -14.27 -8.41 12.58
C LEU A 100 -14.76 -9.36 13.70
N LYS A 101 -14.54 -10.67 13.53
CA LYS A 101 -14.85 -11.69 14.56
C LYS A 101 -14.02 -11.51 15.83
N GLN A 102 -12.71 -11.30 15.70
CA GLN A 102 -11.81 -11.09 16.84
C GLN A 102 -12.11 -9.77 17.58
N ARG A 103 -12.56 -8.73 16.86
CA ARG A 103 -12.99 -7.46 17.47
C ARG A 103 -14.25 -7.61 18.31
N ALA A 104 -15.28 -8.30 17.80
CA ALA A 104 -16.48 -8.59 18.57
C ALA A 104 -16.15 -9.35 19.87
N GLU A 105 -15.23 -10.29 19.79
CA GLU A 105 -14.78 -11.09 20.93
C GLU A 105 -13.92 -10.29 21.93
N LYS A 106 -13.10 -9.34 21.45
CA LYS A 106 -12.33 -8.43 22.32
C LYS A 106 -13.26 -7.44 23.03
N ALA A 107 -14.23 -6.87 22.32
CA ALA A 107 -15.23 -5.97 22.89
C ALA A 107 -16.08 -6.67 23.97
N ALA A 108 -16.51 -7.91 23.71
CA ALA A 108 -17.23 -8.72 24.68
C ALA A 108 -16.41 -9.01 25.95
N ARG A 109 -15.08 -9.18 25.83
CA ARG A 109 -14.18 -9.43 26.96
C ARG A 109 -13.85 -8.18 27.78
N THR A 110 -13.83 -6.99 27.18
CA THR A 110 -13.56 -5.73 27.90
C THR A 110 -14.81 -5.18 28.61
N ALA A 111 -16.02 -5.55 28.19
CA ALA A 111 -17.27 -5.05 28.78
C ALA A 111 -17.57 -5.57 30.21
N GLY A 112 -16.74 -6.47 30.77
CA GLY A 112 -16.96 -7.09 32.08
C GLY A 112 -15.90 -6.79 33.14
N ARG A 113 -15.07 -5.76 32.96
CA ARG A 113 -13.99 -5.43 33.92
C ARG A 113 -14.00 -3.97 34.33
#